data_AF-A0A7S0LVP9-F1
#
_entry.id   AF-A0A7S0LVP9-F1
#
_cell.length_a   1.000
_cell.length_b   1.000
_cell.length_c   1.000
_cell.angle_alpha   90.00
_cell.angle_beta   90.00
_cell.angle_gamma   90.00
#
_symmetry.space_group_name_H-M   'P 1'
#
loop_
_entity.id
_entity.type
_entity.pdbx_description
1 polymer ?
#
loop_
_entity_poly.entity_id
_entity_poly.type
_entity_poly.pdbx_seq_one_letter_code
_entity_poly.pdbx_strand_id
1 'polypeptide(L)'
;ATAKRVSDNQLLRMMHLFAWSVPVPISIVIGALEAMGCTGLWCWIMPEFTWMRFAFFYAPVYLMFAYSLVTYLRVRNLLHTLHKIASAISESEGDDASAATVVLRAITRRQFKYTVAFFFLWLPALIDHIESAVEDNERWLWLTLVHAGTVPLQGFLN
;
A
#
# COMPACT_ATOMS: atom_id res chain seq x y z
N ALA A 1 -28.18 -14.26 7.18
CA ALA A 1 -27.52 -13.01 7.62
C ALA A 1 -27.52 -12.03 6.46
N THR A 2 -28.33 -10.98 6.55
CA THR A 2 -28.53 -9.99 5.48
C THR A 2 -27.36 -9.02 5.45
N ALA A 3 -26.51 -9.10 4.42
CA ALA A 3 -25.42 -8.14 4.23
C ALA A 3 -26.03 -6.74 3.99
N LYS A 4 -25.93 -5.86 5.00
CA LYS A 4 -26.41 -4.47 4.89
C LYS A 4 -25.51 -3.75 3.89
N ARG A 5 -26.09 -3.34 2.75
CA ARG A 5 -25.39 -2.54 1.73
C ARG A 5 -25.01 -1.19 2.35
N VAL A 6 -23.71 -0.96 2.55
CA VAL A 6 -23.19 0.31 3.05
C VAL A 6 -23.40 1.36 1.96
N SER A 7 -23.91 2.55 2.32
CA SER A 7 -24.07 3.65 1.37
C SER A 7 -22.70 4.18 0.95
N ASP A 8 -22.54 4.55 -0.32
CA ASP A 8 -21.28 5.11 -0.86
C ASP A 8 -20.75 6.28 -0.02
N ASN A 9 -21.64 7.15 0.47
CA ASN A 9 -21.28 8.26 1.35
C ASN A 9 -20.77 7.81 2.72
N GLN A 10 -21.24 6.68 3.24
CA GLN A 10 -20.74 6.11 4.49
C GLN A 10 -19.36 5.49 4.27
N LEU A 11 -19.16 4.76 3.16
CA LEU A 11 -17.87 4.18 2.80
C LEU A 11 -16.81 5.28 2.62
N LEU A 12 -17.13 6.33 1.87
CA LEU A 12 -16.23 7.46 1.64
C LEU A 12 -15.83 8.15 2.96
N ARG A 13 -16.79 8.39 3.85
CA ARG A 13 -16.49 8.94 5.19
C ARG A 13 -15.58 8.04 6.00
N MET A 14 -15.82 6.73 5.99
CA MET A 14 -14.93 5.78 6.67
C MET A 14 -13.52 5.82 6.08
N MET A 15 -13.39 5.87 4.75
CA MET A 15 -12.08 5.97 4.09
C MET A 15 -11.33 7.24 4.50
N HIS A 16 -12.00 8.40 4.54
CA HIS A 16 -11.37 9.64 5.01
C HIS A 16 -10.99 9.56 6.50
N LEU A 17 -11.86 9.02 7.35
CA LEU A 17 -11.54 8.84 8.77
C LEU A 17 -10.29 7.99 8.96
N PHE A 18 -10.16 6.86 8.24
CA PHE A 18 -8.95 6.03 8.28
C PHE A 18 -7.73 6.74 7.70
N ALA A 19 -7.88 7.39 6.54
CA ALA A 19 -6.79 8.07 5.85
C ALA A 19 -6.20 9.22 6.66
N TRP A 20 -7.00 9.92 7.49
CA TRP A 20 -6.52 11.03 8.31
C TRP A 20 -6.13 10.62 9.73
N SER A 21 -6.83 9.65 10.33
CA SER A 21 -6.63 9.26 11.73
C SER A 21 -5.26 8.63 12.00
N VAL A 22 -4.62 8.04 11.00
CA VAL A 22 -3.27 7.45 11.15
C VAL A 22 -2.18 8.50 10.99
N PRO A 23 -2.08 9.26 9.87
CA PRO A 23 -0.97 10.18 9.66
C PRO A 23 -1.01 11.43 10.55
N VAL A 24 -2.18 11.94 10.93
CA VAL A 24 -2.26 13.19 11.73
C VAL A 24 -1.66 13.01 13.12
N PRO A 25 -2.05 12.01 13.93
CA PRO A 25 -1.45 11.78 15.24
C PRO A 25 0.03 11.43 15.14
N ILE A 26 0.44 10.63 14.15
CA ILE A 26 1.85 10.30 13.91
C ILE A 26 2.67 11.58 13.65
N SER A 27 2.17 12.47 12.80
CA SER A 27 2.84 13.73 12.49
C SER A 27 2.93 14.65 13.71
N ILE A 28 1.87 14.71 14.52
CA ILE A 28 1.86 15.48 15.78
C ILE A 28 2.92 14.92 16.75
N VAL A 29 3.00 13.60 16.93
CA VAL A 29 3.96 12.95 17.83
C VAL A 29 5.39 13.20 17.36
N ILE A 30 5.69 12.99 16.08
CA ILE A 30 7.05 13.20 15.55
C ILE A 30 7.44 14.69 15.65
N GLY A 31 6.51 15.60 15.37
CA GLY A 31 6.74 17.04 15.51
C GLY A 31 6.97 17.47 16.95
N ALA A 32 6.19 16.93 17.90
CA ALA A 32 6.34 17.24 19.33
C ALA A 32 7.64 16.70 19.94
N LEU A 33 8.21 15.64 19.36
CA LEU A 33 9.49 15.06 19.78
C LEU A 33 10.70 15.72 19.09
N GLU A 34 10.48 16.77 18.30
CA GLU A 34 11.51 17.46 17.52
C GLU A 34 12.37 16.49 16.67
N ALA A 35 11.77 15.36 16.25
CA ALA A 35 12.47 14.27 15.59
C ALA A 35 12.63 14.48 14.07
N MET A 36 12.26 15.65 13.53
CA MET A 36 12.39 16.00 12.12
C MET A 36 13.67 16.81 11.86
N GLY A 37 14.40 16.46 10.81
CA GLY A 37 15.60 17.19 10.40
C GLY A 37 16.06 16.84 8.99
N CYS A 38 17.10 17.52 8.52
CA CYS A 38 17.64 17.30 7.18
C CYS A 38 18.32 15.93 7.08
N THR A 39 17.63 14.96 6.48
CA THR A 39 18.11 13.59 6.37
C THR A 39 18.26 13.19 4.91
N GLY A 40 19.36 13.65 4.31
CA GLY A 40 19.63 13.43 2.89
C GLY A 40 18.96 14.50 2.02
N LEU A 41 18.02 14.10 1.17
CA LEU A 41 17.44 14.94 0.12
C LEU A 41 16.25 15.80 0.58
N TRP A 42 15.62 15.46 1.71
CA TRP A 42 14.44 16.12 2.25
C TRP A 42 14.46 16.16 3.78
N CYS A 43 13.58 16.99 4.36
CA CYS A 43 13.34 17.00 5.79
C CYS A 43 12.50 15.78 6.17
N TRP A 44 13.05 14.89 6.99
CA TRP A 44 12.39 13.66 7.45
C TRP A 44 12.90 13.30 8.86
N ILE A 45 12.48 12.15 9.40
CA ILE A 45 12.76 11.69 10.75
C ILE A 45 14.26 11.48 10.82
N MET A 46 14.93 12.08 11.79
CA MET A 46 16.39 12.04 11.92
C MET A 46 16.92 10.62 12.15
N PRO A 47 18.19 10.32 11.79
CA PRO A 47 18.73 8.97 11.90
C PRO A 47 18.84 8.50 13.35
N GLU A 48 18.95 9.43 14.32
CA GLU A 48 18.94 9.07 15.75
C GLU A 48 17.61 8.41 16.17
N PHE A 49 16.53 8.66 15.44
CA PHE A 49 15.20 8.09 15.66
C PHE A 49 14.85 7.00 14.62
N THR A 50 15.81 6.17 14.23
CA THR A 50 15.60 5.10 13.24
C THR A 50 14.45 4.16 13.60
N TRP A 51 14.26 3.85 14.88
CA TRP A 51 13.12 3.04 15.33
C TRP A 51 11.76 3.68 15.00
N MET A 52 11.64 5.02 15.06
CA MET A 52 10.42 5.73 14.70
C MET A 52 10.13 5.64 13.20
N ARG A 53 11.16 5.64 12.35
CA ARG A 53 11.02 5.44 10.90
C ARG A 53 10.37 4.08 10.62
N PHE A 54 10.87 3.03 11.27
CA PHE A 54 10.31 1.70 11.08
C PHE A 54 8.91 1.56 11.68
N ALA A 55 8.69 2.06 12.88
CA ALA A 55 7.40 1.93 13.57
C ALA A 55 6.27 2.74 12.93
N PHE A 56 6.53 4.00 12.56
CA PHE A 56 5.47 4.92 12.13
C PHE A 56 5.35 5.07 10.62
N PHE A 57 6.33 4.62 9.85
CA PHE A 57 6.34 4.77 8.41
C PHE A 57 6.43 3.44 7.68
N TYR A 58 7.55 2.71 7.82
CA TYR A 58 7.75 1.48 7.05
C TYR A 58 6.78 0.37 7.45
N ALA A 59 6.62 0.08 8.74
CA ALA A 59 5.73 -1.00 9.18
C ALA A 59 4.28 -0.79 8.68
N PRO A 60 3.64 0.38 8.84
CA PRO A 60 2.33 0.64 8.25
C PRO A 60 2.25 0.43 6.73
N VAL A 61 3.26 0.91 5.98
CA VAL A 61 3.30 0.77 4.50
C VAL A 61 3.40 -0.71 4.09
N TYR A 62 4.31 -1.47 4.69
CA TYR A 62 4.47 -2.89 4.38
C TYR A 62 3.27 -3.73 4.83
N LEU A 63 2.61 -3.36 5.94
CA LEU A 63 1.33 -3.96 6.33
C LEU A 63 0.23 -3.70 5.31
N MET A 64 0.17 -2.50 4.71
CA MET A 64 -0.78 -2.19 3.63
C MET A 64 -0.52 -3.02 2.38
N PHE A 65 0.74 -3.24 2.00
CA PHE A 65 1.10 -4.12 0.89
C PHE A 65 0.72 -5.58 1.19
N ALA A 66 1.00 -6.07 2.40
CA ALA A 66 0.61 -7.41 2.83
C ALA A 66 -0.92 -7.58 2.80
N TYR A 67 -1.67 -6.60 3.33
CA TYR A 67 -3.13 -6.60 3.29
C TYR A 67 -3.68 -6.61 1.86
N SER A 68 -3.10 -5.80 0.97
CA SER A 68 -3.49 -5.75 -0.45
C SER A 68 -3.24 -7.08 -1.16
N LEU A 69 -2.11 -7.74 -0.85
CA LEU A 69 -1.79 -9.07 -1.37
C LEU A 69 -2.78 -10.12 -0.86
N VAL A 70 -3.08 -10.13 0.44
CA VAL A 70 -4.07 -11.06 1.01
C VAL A 70 -5.44 -10.85 0.36
N THR A 71 -5.88 -9.60 0.23
CA THR A 71 -7.15 -9.26 -0.42
C THR A 71 -7.18 -9.76 -1.87
N TYR A 72 -6.11 -9.54 -2.63
CA TYR A 72 -5.98 -10.05 -4.00
C TYR A 72 -6.11 -11.58 -4.06
N LEU A 73 -5.40 -12.31 -3.21
CA LEU A 73 -5.43 -13.77 -3.18
C LEU A 73 -6.83 -14.31 -2.80
N ARG A 74 -7.49 -13.68 -1.82
CA ARG A 74 -8.85 -14.04 -1.39
C ARG A 74 -9.85 -13.83 -2.52
N VAL A 75 -9.83 -12.66 -3.17
CA VAL A 75 -10.72 -12.35 -4.29
C VAL A 75 -10.44 -13.25 -5.49
N ARG A 76 -9.18 -13.52 -5.80
CA ARG A 76 -8.79 -14.47 -6.86
C ARG A 76 -9.35 -15.87 -6.60
N ASN A 77 -9.20 -16.40 -5.39
CA ASN A 77 -9.69 -17.73 -5.03
C ASN A 77 -11.22 -17.80 -5.05
N LEU A 78 -11.89 -16.75 -4.57
CA LEU A 78 -13.35 -16.62 -4.66
C LEU A 78 -13.80 -16.63 -6.12
N LEU A 79 -13.18 -15.79 -6.95
CA LEU A 79 -13.50 -15.68 -8.37
C LEU A 79 -13.26 -16.99 -9.13
N HIS A 80 -12.20 -17.72 -8.78
CA HIS A 80 -11.90 -19.02 -9.37
C HIS A 80 -12.96 -20.08 -8.98
N THR A 81 -13.44 -20.03 -7.73
CA THR A 81 -14.51 -20.90 -7.24
C THR A 81 -15.83 -20.58 -7.92
N LEU A 82 -16.18 -19.29 -8.03
CA LEU A 82 -17.39 -18.84 -8.73
C LEU A 82 -17.37 -19.23 -10.20
N HIS A 83 -16.24 -19.10 -10.88
CA HIS A 83 -16.13 -19.49 -12.29
C HIS A 83 -16.37 -21.00 -12.49
N LYS A 84 -15.82 -21.85 -11.60
CA LYS A 84 -16.06 -23.31 -11.65
C LYS A 84 -17.54 -23.67 -11.44
N ILE A 85 -18.19 -23.00 -10.49
CA ILE A 85 -19.62 -23.23 -10.20
C ILE A 85 -20.48 -22.71 -11.36
N ALA A 86 -20.19 -21.53 -11.88
CA ALA A 86 -20.93 -20.94 -13.01
C ALA A 86 -20.82 -21.81 -14.28
N SER A 87 -19.64 -22.37 -14.57
CA SER A 87 -19.48 -23.31 -15.70
C SER A 87 -20.27 -24.62 -15.55
N ALA A 88 -20.71 -24.97 -14.32
CA ALA A 88 -21.54 -26.15 -14.06
C ALA A 88 -23.05 -25.86 -14.11
N ILE A 89 -23.47 -24.59 -14.07
CA ILE A 89 -24.89 -24.14 -13.97
C ILE A 89 -25.36 -23.47 -15.28
N SER A 90 -24.56 -23.51 -16.35
CA SER A 90 -24.85 -22.91 -17.66
C SER A 90 -26.21 -23.31 -18.25
N GLU A 91 -27.27 -22.54 -17.96
CA GLU A 91 -28.40 -22.40 -18.90
C GLU A 91 -29.25 -21.11 -18.75
N SER A 92 -29.34 -20.43 -17.59
CA SER A 92 -30.28 -19.28 -17.50
C SER A 92 -29.90 -18.07 -16.62
N GLU A 93 -28.97 -18.16 -15.66
CA GLU A 93 -28.65 -17.06 -14.72
C GLU A 93 -27.25 -16.42 -14.92
N GLY A 94 -26.53 -16.85 -15.96
CA GLY A 94 -25.09 -16.64 -16.10
C GLY A 94 -24.63 -15.25 -16.55
N ASP A 95 -25.49 -14.41 -17.12
CA ASP A 95 -25.05 -13.19 -17.83
C ASP A 95 -24.67 -12.05 -16.87
N ASP A 96 -25.53 -11.73 -15.88
CA ASP A 96 -25.27 -10.69 -14.88
C ASP A 96 -24.12 -11.06 -13.93
N ALA A 97 -24.06 -12.33 -13.51
CA ALA A 97 -22.98 -12.84 -12.67
C ALA A 97 -21.63 -12.85 -13.44
N SER A 98 -21.65 -13.16 -14.74
CA SER A 98 -20.47 -13.11 -15.60
C SER A 98 -19.95 -11.67 -15.74
N ALA A 99 -20.83 -10.70 -16.02
CA ALA A 99 -20.44 -9.29 -16.14
C ALA A 99 -19.78 -8.76 -14.86
N ALA A 100 -20.38 -9.03 -13.68
CA ALA A 100 -19.82 -8.62 -12.40
C ALA A 100 -18.45 -9.27 -12.12
N THR A 101 -18.28 -10.55 -12.42
CA THR A 101 -17.00 -11.26 -12.21
C THR A 101 -15.89 -10.74 -13.12
N VAL A 102 -16.20 -10.36 -14.36
CA VAL A 102 -15.24 -9.74 -15.30
C VAL A 102 -14.77 -8.39 -14.77
N VAL A 103 -15.71 -7.54 -14.32
CA VAL A 103 -15.39 -6.22 -13.75
C VAL A 103 -14.52 -6.35 -12.50
N LEU A 104 -14.91 -7.23 -11.55
CA LEU A 104 -14.12 -7.48 -10.34
C LEU A 104 -12.71 -7.99 -10.66
N ARG A 105 -12.57 -8.90 -11.63
CA ARG A 105 -11.27 -9.41 -12.08
C ARG A 105 -10.38 -8.28 -12.61
N ALA A 106 -10.94 -7.37 -13.40
CA ALA A 106 -10.21 -6.26 -13.97
C ALA A 106 -9.74 -5.27 -12.88
N ILE A 107 -10.64 -4.90 -11.96
CA ILE A 107 -10.33 -4.02 -10.81
C ILE A 107 -9.23 -4.64 -9.95
N THR A 108 -9.41 -5.89 -9.51
CA THR A 108 -8.44 -6.58 -8.66
C THR A 108 -7.09 -6.77 -9.33
N ARG A 109 -7.04 -7.04 -10.64
CA ARG A 109 -5.78 -7.14 -11.39
C ARG A 109 -5.08 -5.79 -11.49
N ARG A 110 -5.82 -4.70 -11.74
CA ARG A 110 -5.27 -3.35 -11.78
C ARG A 110 -4.68 -2.94 -10.42
N GLN A 111 -5.44 -3.16 -9.34
CA GLN A 111 -4.98 -2.89 -7.97
C GLN A 111 -3.68 -3.63 -7.65
N PHE A 112 -3.57 -4.90 -8.04
CA PHE A 112 -2.37 -5.69 -7.80
C PHE A 112 -1.16 -5.16 -8.56
N LYS A 113 -1.32 -4.75 -9.83
CA LYS A 113 -0.23 -4.15 -10.62
C LYS A 113 0.34 -2.91 -9.92
N TYR A 114 -0.53 -2.02 -9.43
CA TYR A 114 -0.08 -0.84 -8.69
C TYR A 114 0.62 -1.24 -7.39
N THR A 115 0.02 -2.13 -6.60
CA THR A 115 0.62 -2.60 -5.33
C THR A 115 2.02 -3.16 -5.55
N VAL A 116 2.21 -3.97 -6.61
CA VAL A 116 3.51 -4.55 -6.95
C VAL A 116 4.51 -3.47 -7.41
N ALA A 117 4.09 -2.56 -8.29
CA ALA A 117 4.94 -1.47 -8.74
C ALA A 117 5.43 -0.61 -7.56
N PHE A 118 4.51 -0.21 -6.68
CA PHE A 118 4.83 0.56 -5.47
C PHE A 118 5.74 -0.22 -4.52
N PHE A 119 5.51 -1.52 -4.32
CA PHE A 119 6.41 -2.36 -3.51
C PHE A 119 7.85 -2.31 -4.02
N PHE A 120 8.06 -2.47 -5.33
CA PHE A 120 9.41 -2.40 -5.92
C PHE A 120 10.01 -1.00 -5.89
N LEU A 121 9.21 0.06 -6.06
CA LEU A 121 9.65 1.45 -5.92
C LEU A 121 10.13 1.78 -4.49
N TRP A 122 9.58 1.07 -3.50
CA TRP A 122 9.90 1.25 -2.08
C TRP A 122 11.08 0.41 -1.60
N LEU A 123 11.47 -0.65 -2.34
CA LEU A 123 12.60 -1.51 -1.95
C LEU A 123 13.94 -0.76 -1.85
N PRO A 124 14.35 0.10 -2.81
CA PRO A 124 15.61 0.82 -2.69
C PRO A 124 15.69 1.69 -1.44
N ALA A 125 14.59 2.40 -1.12
CA ALA A 125 14.49 3.20 0.09
C ALA A 125 14.63 2.32 1.34
N LEU A 126 13.89 1.21 1.41
CA LEU A 126 14.00 0.29 2.54
C LEU A 126 15.45 -0.23 2.70
N ILE A 127 16.12 -0.61 1.60
CA ILE A 127 17.49 -1.14 1.64
C ILE A 127 18.47 -0.07 2.11
N ASP A 128 18.44 1.13 1.54
CA ASP A 128 19.28 2.27 1.93
C ASP A 128 19.15 2.60 3.43
N HIS A 129 17.93 2.47 3.97
CA HIS A 129 17.67 2.74 5.38
C HIS A 129 18.00 1.57 6.32
N ILE A 130 17.94 0.31 5.87
CA ILE A 130 18.44 -0.83 6.64
C ILE A 130 19.97 -0.78 6.69
N GLU A 131 20.62 -0.50 5.57
CA GLU A 131 22.09 -0.34 5.48
C GLU A 131 22.55 0.81 6.40
N SER A 132 21.92 1.98 6.28
CA SER A 132 22.19 3.13 7.16
C SER A 132 21.90 2.88 8.65
N ALA A 133 21.17 1.82 9.00
CA ALA A 133 20.90 1.45 10.40
C ALA A 133 21.93 0.44 10.96
N VAL A 134 22.72 -0.18 10.08
CA VAL A 134 23.67 -1.26 10.42
C VAL A 134 25.12 -0.80 10.25
N GLU A 135 25.42 0.02 9.25
CA GLU A 135 26.75 0.55 8.96
C GLU A 135 26.70 2.08 8.90
N ASP A 136 27.28 2.73 9.92
CA ASP A 136 27.21 4.19 10.10
C ASP A 136 28.01 5.01 9.07
N ASN A 137 28.82 4.40 8.17
CA ASN A 137 29.97 5.11 7.62
C ASN A 137 30.07 5.33 6.10
N GLU A 138 29.26 4.78 5.20
CA GLU A 138 29.29 5.21 3.78
C GLU A 138 27.92 5.14 3.10
N ARG A 139 27.34 6.30 2.75
CA ARG A 139 26.13 6.35 1.90
C ARG A 139 26.53 6.15 0.44
N TRP A 140 26.06 5.07 -0.16
CA TRP A 140 26.34 4.78 -1.56
C TRP A 140 25.56 5.73 -2.46
N LEU A 141 26.28 6.62 -3.16
CA LEU A 141 25.72 7.70 -3.97
C LEU A 141 24.68 7.22 -5.00
N TRP A 142 24.84 6.00 -5.54
CA TRP A 142 23.89 5.44 -6.49
C TRP A 142 22.55 5.03 -5.85
N LEU A 143 22.53 4.51 -4.62
CA LEU A 143 21.29 4.20 -3.91
C LEU A 143 20.47 5.47 -3.67
N THR A 144 21.15 6.56 -3.29
CA THR A 144 20.51 7.87 -3.11
C THR A 144 19.93 8.42 -4.42
N LEU A 145 20.62 8.27 -5.56
CA LEU A 145 20.09 8.70 -6.85
C LEU A 145 18.88 7.88 -7.31
N VAL A 146 18.90 6.56 -7.08
CA VAL A 146 17.76 5.69 -7.36
C VAL A 146 16.58 6.10 -6.49
N HIS A 147 16.78 6.30 -5.18
CA HIS A 147 15.75 6.77 -4.25
C HIS A 147 15.19 8.13 -4.68
N ALA A 148 16.05 9.07 -5.10
CA ALA A 148 15.64 10.38 -5.60
C ALA A 148 14.70 10.29 -6.82
N GLY A 149 14.94 9.32 -7.71
CA GLY A 149 14.13 9.09 -8.90
C GLY A 149 12.83 8.33 -8.62
N THR A 150 12.83 7.35 -7.70
CA THR A 150 11.66 6.50 -7.46
C THR A 150 10.55 7.22 -6.71
N VAL A 151 10.86 8.15 -5.81
CA VAL A 151 9.87 8.89 -5.02
C VAL A 151 8.89 9.70 -5.88
N PRO A 152 9.32 10.59 -6.79
CA PRO A 152 8.40 11.32 -7.67
C PRO A 152 7.70 10.41 -8.70
N LEU A 153 8.33 9.30 -9.09
CA LEU A 153 7.77 8.35 -10.06
C LEU A 153 6.50 7.66 -9.54
N GLN A 154 6.29 7.63 -8.23
CA GLN A 154 5.05 7.15 -7.60
C GLN A 154 3.81 7.91 -8.07
N GLY A 155 3.92 9.24 -8.24
CA GLY A 155 2.80 10.06 -8.72
C GLY A 155 2.52 9.86 -10.21
N PHE A 156 3.53 9.55 -11.00
CA PHE A 156 3.40 9.30 -12.44
C PHE A 156 2.79 7.93 -12.74
N LEU A 157 3.06 6.92 -11.91
CA LEU A 157 2.60 5.55 -12.10
C LEU A 157 1.22 5.24 -11.51
N ASN A 158 0.51 6.24 -10.97
CA ASN A 158 -0.85 6.10 -10.41
C ASN A 158 -1.92 6.40 -11.47
#